data_AF-A0A482VWZ6-F1
#
_entry.id   AF-A0A482VWZ6-F1
#
_cell.length_a   1.000
_cell.length_b   1.000
_cell.length_c   1.000
_cell.angle_alpha   90.00
_cell.angle_beta   90.00
_cell.angle_gamma   90.00
#
_symmetry.space_group_name_H-M   'P 1'
#
loop_
_entity.id
_entity.type
_entity.pdbx_description
1 polymer ?
#
loop_
_entity_poly.entity_id
_entity_poly.type
_entity_poly.pdbx_seq_one_letter_code
_entity_poly.pdbx_strand_id
1 'polypeptide(L)'
;FRQLSGAVSNAPEEAKAKSDSLHKNIAEYRHIYPEFLPDPKIEFRNPIREKLERSDMIERRINIDIPEFYVGSILAVTSSDPHTPGKFYKFVGICIKREGCGLRANFIVRNVIDHQGVEIVYEMYDPTIKSIEVLRLEKRLDNELLYLRDALPEYSTFDPNMEMEILPEGAPVPVNEIKVKLKPKPWLERWERKDLKGVQDLGLPQKFYDKAKKLETPWEKFDLMKQYMRTIPEEEQAEIYSELKSHLHKVGVTQKIKRKRTFVKPTKLA
;
A
#
# COMPACT_ATOMS: atom_id res chain seq x y z
N PHE A 1 58.03 0.27 29.04
CA PHE A 1 56.71 -0.39 28.99
C PHE A 1 55.71 0.53 28.30
N ARG A 2 55.52 0.38 26.98
CA ARG A 2 54.52 1.12 26.19
C ARG A 2 53.36 0.15 25.98
N GLN A 3 52.23 0.37 26.65
CA GLN A 3 51.01 -0.43 26.46
C GLN A 3 50.43 -0.09 25.08
N LEU A 4 50.44 -1.06 24.17
CA LEU A 4 49.65 -1.03 22.94
C LEU A 4 48.21 -1.40 23.32
N SER A 5 47.34 -0.40 23.45
CA SER A 5 45.89 -0.60 23.53
C SER A 5 45.40 -1.04 22.15
N GLY A 6 45.24 -2.36 21.96
CA GLY A 6 44.65 -2.93 20.76
C GLY A 6 43.20 -2.48 20.62
N ALA A 7 42.90 -1.72 19.57
CA ALA A 7 41.53 -1.50 19.14
C ALA A 7 40.96 -2.84 18.65
N VAL A 8 40.10 -3.45 19.45
CA VAL A 8 39.28 -4.59 19.01
C VAL A 8 38.40 -4.08 17.87
N SER A 9 38.65 -4.56 16.66
CA SER A 9 37.92 -4.15 15.47
C SER A 9 36.48 -4.65 15.55
N ASN A 10 35.52 -3.77 15.86
CA ASN A 10 34.07 -4.00 15.82
C ASN A 10 33.50 -4.26 14.41
N ALA A 11 34.35 -4.55 13.42
CA ALA A 11 33.97 -4.80 12.04
C ALA A 11 32.85 -5.85 11.85
N PRO A 12 32.80 -7.00 12.57
CA PRO A 12 31.70 -7.95 12.40
C PRO A 12 30.38 -7.47 13.01
N GLU A 13 30.41 -6.68 14.10
CA GLU A 13 29.20 -6.11 14.70
C GLU A 13 28.65 -4.95 13.86
N GLU A 14 29.51 -4.11 13.29
CA GLU A 14 29.10 -3.05 12.37
C GLU A 14 28.53 -3.59 11.05
N ALA A 15 29.10 -4.68 10.52
CA ALA A 15 28.57 -5.35 9.34
C ALA A 15 27.19 -5.97 9.60
N LYS A 16 27.00 -6.58 10.77
CA LYS A 16 25.71 -7.15 11.22
C LYS A 16 24.66 -6.08 11.48
N ALA A 17 25.04 -4.94 12.08
CA ALA A 17 24.14 -3.80 12.25
C ALA A 17 23.71 -3.18 10.91
N LYS A 18 24.62 -3.12 9.93
CA LYS A 18 24.31 -2.68 8.55
C LYS A 18 23.40 -3.65 7.83
N SER A 19 23.60 -4.96 7.96
CA SER A 19 22.69 -5.97 7.37
C SER A 19 21.31 -5.90 8.02
N ASP A 20 21.22 -5.81 9.34
CA ASP A 20 19.94 -5.73 10.07
C ASP A 20 19.16 -4.45 9.73
N SER A 21 19.87 -3.32 9.56
CA SER A 21 19.28 -2.07 9.06
C SER A 21 18.78 -2.21 7.62
N LEU A 22 19.55 -2.86 6.74
CA LEU A 22 19.13 -3.11 5.36
C LEU A 22 17.89 -4.00 5.30
N HIS A 23 17.85 -5.09 6.08
CA HIS A 23 16.70 -6.00 6.16
C HIS A 23 15.44 -5.30 6.70
N LYS A 24 15.56 -4.41 7.70
CA LYS A 24 14.43 -3.59 8.16
C LYS A 24 13.89 -2.67 7.08
N ASN A 25 14.78 -1.98 6.35
CA ASN A 25 14.37 -1.12 5.23
C ASN A 25 13.70 -1.92 4.10
N ILE A 26 14.17 -3.13 3.79
CA ILE A 26 13.59 -4.01 2.78
C ILE A 26 12.17 -4.46 3.19
N ALA A 27 11.99 -4.85 4.45
CA ALA A 27 10.69 -5.25 4.97
C ALA A 27 9.66 -4.11 4.90
N GLU A 28 10.09 -2.87 5.17
CA GLU A 28 9.25 -1.69 5.00
C GLU A 28 8.88 -1.45 3.53
N TYR A 29 9.85 -1.51 2.61
CA TYR A 29 9.59 -1.31 1.17
C TYR A 29 8.62 -2.34 0.59
N ARG A 30 8.60 -3.56 1.11
CA ARG A 30 7.63 -4.59 0.71
C ARG A 30 6.18 -4.16 0.90
N HIS A 31 5.90 -3.43 1.97
CA HIS A 31 4.53 -2.98 2.24
C HIS A 31 4.22 -1.63 1.59
N ILE A 32 5.24 -0.78 1.41
CA ILE A 32 5.11 0.51 0.73
C ILE A 32 4.84 0.30 -0.77
N TYR A 33 5.65 -0.54 -1.41
CA TYR A 33 5.76 -0.75 -2.84
C TYR A 33 5.50 -2.21 -3.27
N PRO A 34 4.38 -2.84 -2.86
CA PRO A 34 4.06 -4.22 -3.23
C PRO A 34 3.96 -4.43 -4.74
N GLU A 35 3.65 -3.41 -5.53
CA GLU A 35 3.50 -3.52 -6.99
C GLU A 35 4.81 -3.79 -7.73
N PHE A 36 5.95 -3.44 -7.15
CA PHE A 36 7.26 -3.66 -7.76
C PHE A 36 7.77 -5.09 -7.59
N LEU A 37 7.16 -5.83 -6.68
CA LEU A 37 7.40 -7.25 -6.53
C LEU A 37 6.72 -8.00 -7.69
N PRO A 38 7.41 -8.96 -8.30
CA PRO A 38 6.85 -9.74 -9.39
C PRO A 38 5.69 -10.66 -8.93
N ASP A 39 4.95 -11.20 -9.89
CA ASP A 39 3.81 -12.08 -9.62
C ASP A 39 4.28 -13.35 -8.87
N PRO A 40 3.60 -13.79 -7.80
CA PRO A 40 3.95 -15.07 -7.15
C PRO A 40 3.76 -16.28 -8.10
N LYS A 41 2.89 -16.20 -9.10
CA LYS A 41 2.68 -17.31 -10.04
C LYS A 41 3.80 -17.38 -11.07
N ILE A 42 4.53 -18.50 -11.04
CA ILE A 42 5.68 -18.73 -11.92
C ILE A 42 5.34 -18.68 -13.42
N GLU A 43 4.11 -19.03 -13.80
CA GLU A 43 3.61 -18.98 -15.18
C GLU A 43 3.64 -17.57 -15.78
N PHE A 44 3.49 -16.55 -14.92
CA PHE A 44 3.51 -15.15 -15.35
C PHE A 44 4.89 -14.51 -15.22
N ARG A 45 5.92 -15.24 -14.78
CA ARG A 45 7.25 -14.69 -14.53
C ARG A 45 8.09 -14.62 -15.80
N ASN A 46 8.67 -13.45 -16.05
CA ASN A 46 9.65 -13.23 -17.11
C ASN A 46 10.60 -12.10 -16.67
N PRO A 47 11.88 -12.40 -16.36
CA PRO A 47 12.81 -11.41 -15.83
C PRO A 47 13.00 -10.18 -16.73
N ILE A 48 13.01 -10.37 -18.05
CA ILE A 48 13.18 -9.27 -19.00
C ILE A 48 11.94 -8.38 -19.00
N ARG A 49 10.75 -8.98 -19.02
CA ARG A 49 9.48 -8.23 -18.97
C ARG A 49 9.37 -7.44 -17.67
N GLU A 50 9.64 -8.07 -16.54
CA GLU A 50 9.58 -7.45 -15.21
C GLU A 50 10.55 -6.28 -15.07
N LYS A 51 11.76 -6.39 -15.64
CA LYS A 51 12.74 -5.31 -15.64
C LYS A 51 12.29 -4.12 -16.49
N LEU A 52 11.72 -4.37 -17.67
CA LEU A 52 11.17 -3.31 -18.54
C LEU A 52 9.95 -2.64 -17.90
N GLU A 53 9.03 -3.41 -17.33
CA GLU A 53 7.87 -2.86 -16.60
C GLU A 53 8.35 -1.98 -15.44
N ARG A 54 9.38 -2.40 -14.70
CA ARG A 54 9.93 -1.64 -13.59
C ARG A 54 10.56 -0.32 -14.05
N SER A 55 11.31 -0.30 -15.16
CA SER A 55 11.84 0.96 -15.70
C SER A 55 10.73 1.93 -16.05
N ASP A 56 9.66 1.45 -16.69
CA ASP A 56 8.52 2.29 -17.09
C ASP A 56 7.75 2.83 -15.87
N MET A 57 7.54 1.98 -14.85
CA MET A 57 6.91 2.37 -13.58
C MET A 57 7.72 3.46 -12.87
N ILE A 58 9.05 3.32 -12.85
CA ILE A 58 9.95 4.31 -12.26
C ILE A 58 9.85 5.62 -13.03
N GLU A 59 9.93 5.60 -14.36
CA GLU A 59 9.79 6.77 -15.22
C GLU A 59 8.47 7.49 -14.98
N ARG A 60 7.37 6.74 -14.85
CA ARG A 60 6.05 7.31 -14.54
C ARG A 60 6.03 8.02 -13.18
N ARG A 61 6.66 7.44 -12.15
CA ARG A 61 6.81 8.05 -10.81
C ARG A 61 7.70 9.30 -10.78
N ILE A 62 8.54 9.53 -11.81
CA ILE A 62 9.28 10.80 -11.96
C ILE A 62 8.31 11.93 -12.36
N ASN A 63 7.29 11.59 -13.13
CA ASN A 63 6.33 12.54 -13.69
C ASN A 63 5.14 12.80 -12.76
N ILE A 64 4.70 11.79 -12.01
CA ILE A 64 3.61 11.89 -11.02
C ILE A 64 4.08 11.44 -9.65
N ASP A 65 3.74 12.23 -8.64
CA ASP A 65 3.99 11.89 -7.24
C ASP A 65 2.98 10.84 -6.78
N ILE A 66 3.45 9.60 -6.60
CA ILE A 66 2.64 8.49 -6.08
C ILE A 66 3.12 8.21 -4.65
N PRO A 67 2.38 8.69 -3.63
CA PRO A 67 2.78 8.59 -2.23
C PRO A 67 2.69 7.15 -1.71
N GLU A 68 3.26 6.94 -0.53
CA GLU A 68 3.03 5.72 0.27
C GLU A 68 1.60 5.70 0.80
N PHE A 69 0.90 4.57 0.63
CA PHE A 69 -0.40 4.34 1.24
C PHE A 69 -0.66 2.84 1.44
N TYR A 70 -1.60 2.52 2.33
CA TYR A 70 -1.94 1.14 2.67
C TYR A 70 -3.44 0.89 2.48
N VAL A 71 -3.82 -0.38 2.54
CA VAL A 71 -5.23 -0.74 2.68
C VAL A 71 -5.72 -0.22 4.03
N GLY A 72 -6.79 0.59 3.98
CA GLY A 72 -7.28 1.37 5.11
C GLY A 72 -7.01 2.87 5.02
N SER A 73 -6.02 3.31 4.24
CA SER A 73 -5.72 4.74 4.10
C SER A 73 -6.82 5.47 3.31
N ILE A 74 -7.04 6.74 3.62
CA ILE A 74 -8.00 7.60 2.92
C ILE A 74 -7.25 8.37 1.83
N LEU A 75 -7.70 8.21 0.59
CA LEU A 75 -7.08 8.76 -0.60
C LEU A 75 -8.01 9.78 -1.26
N ALA A 76 -7.41 10.78 -1.88
CA ALA A 76 -8.04 11.64 -2.85
C ALA A 76 -7.34 11.49 -4.20
N VAL A 77 -8.03 10.91 -5.17
CA VAL A 77 -7.48 10.66 -6.51
C VAL A 77 -8.09 11.65 -7.49
N THR A 78 -7.25 12.39 -8.19
CA THR A 78 -7.67 13.27 -9.28
C THR A 78 -7.34 12.63 -10.61
N SER A 79 -8.36 12.27 -11.39
CA SER A 79 -8.22 11.71 -12.75
C SER A 79 -8.77 12.68 -13.80
N SER A 80 -8.26 12.60 -15.02
CA SER A 80 -8.81 13.34 -16.15
C SER A 80 -9.88 12.53 -16.88
N ASP A 81 -11.06 13.12 -17.08
CA ASP A 81 -12.16 12.54 -17.84
C ASP A 81 -12.68 13.57 -18.87
N PRO A 82 -12.71 13.24 -20.17
CA PRO A 82 -13.22 14.13 -21.22
C PRO A 82 -14.67 14.60 -21.02
N HIS A 83 -15.50 13.82 -20.34
CA HIS A 83 -16.94 14.09 -20.20
C HIS A 83 -17.29 14.90 -18.94
N THR A 84 -16.37 14.98 -17.98
CA THR A 84 -16.57 15.70 -16.74
C THR A 84 -16.41 17.22 -16.97
N PRO A 85 -17.30 18.07 -16.42
CA PRO A 85 -17.13 19.53 -16.49
C PRO A 85 -15.78 19.93 -15.85
N GLY A 86 -14.92 20.61 -16.61
CA GLY A 86 -13.56 20.94 -16.17
C GLY A 86 -12.50 19.87 -16.48
N LYS A 87 -12.88 18.76 -17.13
CA LYS A 87 -12.02 17.64 -17.56
C LYS A 87 -11.30 16.87 -16.45
N PHE A 88 -11.50 17.24 -15.20
CA PHE A 88 -10.88 16.61 -14.04
C PHE A 88 -11.95 16.21 -13.04
N TYR A 89 -11.77 15.04 -12.46
CA TYR A 89 -12.64 14.48 -11.45
C TYR A 89 -11.81 14.10 -10.23
N LYS A 90 -12.24 14.54 -9.04
CA LYS A 90 -11.61 14.21 -7.76
C LYS A 90 -12.53 13.27 -7.00
N PHE A 91 -12.01 12.10 -6.62
CA PHE A 91 -12.72 11.13 -5.80
C PHE A 91 -11.99 10.91 -4.49
N VAL A 92 -12.71 11.03 -3.37
CA VAL A 92 -12.19 10.78 -2.02
C VAL A 92 -12.81 9.52 -1.47
N GLY A 93 -12.01 8.66 -0.85
CA GLY A 93 -12.51 7.48 -0.15
C GLY A 93 -11.41 6.61 0.46
N ILE A 94 -11.83 5.52 1.08
CA ILE A 94 -10.91 4.55 1.70
C ILE A 94 -10.39 3.56 0.66
N CYS A 95 -9.09 3.27 0.69
CA CYS A 95 -8.50 2.18 -0.09
C CYS A 95 -8.87 0.84 0.54
N ILE A 96 -9.69 0.03 -0.14
CA ILE A 96 -10.17 -1.26 0.39
C ILE A 96 -9.34 -2.45 -0.08
N LYS A 97 -8.63 -2.32 -1.20
CA LYS A 97 -7.82 -3.39 -1.78
C LYS A 97 -6.73 -2.78 -2.64
N ARG A 98 -5.53 -3.38 -2.59
CA ARG A 98 -4.44 -3.18 -3.55
C ARG A 98 -4.15 -4.55 -4.17
N GLU A 99 -4.17 -4.64 -5.48
CA GLU A 99 -3.91 -5.90 -6.18
C GLU A 99 -3.14 -5.68 -7.48
N GLY A 100 -2.66 -6.78 -8.06
CA GLY A 100 -1.82 -6.74 -9.24
C GLY A 100 -0.35 -6.43 -8.93
N CYS A 101 0.46 -6.53 -9.97
CA CYS A 101 1.91 -6.29 -9.95
C CYS A 101 2.30 -5.59 -11.26
N GLY A 102 3.47 -4.95 -11.25
CA GLY A 102 3.98 -4.21 -12.40
C GLY A 102 3.07 -3.05 -12.79
N LEU A 103 2.94 -2.83 -14.10
CA LEU A 103 2.07 -1.79 -14.67
C LEU A 103 0.57 -2.07 -14.44
N ARG A 104 0.18 -3.32 -14.18
CA ARG A 104 -1.21 -3.73 -13.93
C ARG A 104 -1.65 -3.56 -12.48
N ALA A 105 -0.79 -2.98 -11.64
CA ALA A 105 -1.13 -2.74 -10.25
C ALA A 105 -2.30 -1.75 -10.16
N ASN A 106 -3.33 -2.14 -9.42
CA ASN A 106 -4.53 -1.34 -9.23
C ASN A 106 -4.87 -1.25 -7.73
N PHE A 107 -5.76 -0.32 -7.41
CA PHE A 107 -6.32 -0.19 -6.08
C PHE A 107 -7.77 0.26 -6.16
N ILE A 108 -8.57 -0.17 -5.19
CA ILE A 108 -10.00 0.14 -5.13
C ILE A 108 -10.22 1.19 -4.05
N VAL A 109 -10.81 2.31 -4.43
CA VAL A 109 -11.24 3.37 -3.51
C VAL A 109 -12.75 3.28 -3.35
N ARG A 110 -13.23 3.27 -2.10
CA ARG A 110 -14.65 3.19 -1.76
C ARG A 110 -15.08 4.43 -0.98
N ASN A 111 -16.25 4.96 -1.30
CA ASN A 111 -16.93 5.96 -0.49
C ASN A 111 -18.45 5.78 -0.57
N VAL A 112 -19.18 6.26 0.43
CA VAL A 112 -20.64 6.38 0.39
C VAL A 112 -20.98 7.85 0.20
N ILE A 113 -21.51 8.19 -0.98
CA ILE A 113 -21.91 9.55 -1.37
C ILE A 113 -23.42 9.54 -1.54
N ASP A 114 -24.13 10.46 -0.91
CA ASP A 114 -25.60 10.55 -0.96
C ASP A 114 -26.30 9.21 -0.69
N HIS A 115 -25.82 8.51 0.34
CA HIS A 115 -26.28 7.17 0.75
C HIS A 115 -26.10 6.05 -0.28
N GLN A 116 -25.40 6.31 -1.39
CA GLN A 116 -25.04 5.34 -2.40
C GLN A 116 -23.55 4.94 -2.25
N GLY A 117 -23.29 3.64 -2.15
CA GLY A 117 -21.92 3.13 -2.15
C GLY A 117 -21.32 3.19 -3.56
N VAL A 118 -20.21 3.91 -3.70
CA VAL A 118 -19.46 4.04 -4.95
C VAL A 118 -18.07 3.45 -4.75
N GLU A 119 -17.64 2.64 -5.72
CA GLU A 119 -16.29 2.08 -5.78
C GLU A 119 -15.68 2.41 -7.13
N ILE A 120 -14.44 2.91 -7.12
CA ILE A 120 -13.67 3.16 -8.34
C ILE A 120 -12.37 2.38 -8.24
N VAL A 121 -12.09 1.61 -9.29
CA VAL A 121 -10.83 0.90 -9.47
C VAL A 121 -9.90 1.82 -10.25
N TYR A 122 -8.76 2.18 -9.65
CA TYR A 122 -7.73 2.97 -10.30
C TYR A 122 -6.53 2.08 -10.62
N GLU A 123 -6.07 2.11 -11.86
CA GLU A 123 -4.77 1.56 -12.24
C GLU A 123 -3.68 2.56 -11.84
N MET A 124 -2.72 2.12 -11.03
CA MET A 124 -1.75 3.01 -10.37
C MET A 124 -0.91 3.84 -11.35
N TYR A 125 -0.64 3.29 -12.54
CA TYR A 125 0.22 3.89 -13.55
C TYR A 125 -0.55 4.48 -14.74
N ASP A 126 -1.87 4.57 -14.66
CA ASP A 126 -2.71 5.11 -15.72
C ASP A 126 -2.30 6.56 -16.09
N PRO A 127 -2.10 6.89 -17.39
CA PRO A 127 -1.87 8.26 -17.86
C PRO A 127 -2.98 9.26 -17.48
N THR A 128 -4.21 8.81 -17.25
CA THR A 128 -5.33 9.71 -16.90
C THR A 128 -5.21 10.27 -15.48
N ILE A 129 -4.55 9.56 -14.57
CA ILE A 129 -4.33 10.03 -13.20
C ILE A 129 -3.40 11.25 -13.22
N LYS A 130 -3.79 12.29 -12.48
CA LYS A 130 -3.03 13.55 -12.34
C LYS A 130 -2.36 13.66 -10.98
N SER A 131 -3.08 13.34 -9.91
CA SER A 131 -2.54 13.32 -8.55
C SER A 131 -3.21 12.24 -7.72
N ILE A 132 -2.42 11.67 -6.80
CA ILE A 132 -2.89 10.80 -5.73
C ILE A 132 -2.45 11.46 -4.44
N GLU A 133 -3.40 11.95 -3.66
CA GLU A 133 -3.16 12.59 -2.37
C GLU A 133 -3.59 11.64 -1.25
N VAL A 134 -2.77 11.49 -0.22
CA VAL A 134 -3.14 10.74 0.99
C VAL A 134 -3.68 11.74 1.99
N LEU A 135 -4.99 11.65 2.28
CA LEU A 135 -5.64 12.51 3.27
C LEU A 135 -5.38 12.00 4.68
N ARG A 136 -5.46 10.68 4.88
CA ARG A 136 -5.14 10.03 6.16
C ARG A 136 -4.37 8.75 5.90
N LEU A 137 -3.16 8.68 6.42
CA LEU A 137 -2.32 7.49 6.34
C LEU A 137 -2.59 6.59 7.55
N GLU A 138 -3.28 5.48 7.32
CA GLU A 138 -3.55 4.47 8.34
C GLU A 138 -3.53 3.06 7.75
N LYS A 139 -3.25 2.07 8.60
CA LYS A 139 -3.38 0.64 8.32
C LYS A 139 -4.59 0.07 9.04
N ARG A 140 -5.19 -0.98 8.49
CA ARG A 140 -6.21 -1.80 9.18
C ARG A 140 -5.62 -3.15 9.58
N LEU A 141 -6.36 -3.91 10.38
CA LEU A 141 -5.94 -5.24 10.83
C LEU A 141 -5.92 -6.27 9.69
N ASP A 142 -6.75 -6.07 8.67
CA ASP A 142 -6.86 -6.93 7.51
C ASP A 142 -6.21 -6.28 6.28
N ASN A 143 -5.64 -7.12 5.40
CA ASN A 143 -5.04 -6.67 4.14
C ASN A 143 -6.08 -6.37 3.04
N GLU A 144 -7.33 -6.80 3.22
CA GLU A 144 -8.44 -6.57 2.29
C GLU A 144 -9.70 -6.20 3.07
N LEU A 145 -10.34 -5.08 2.72
CA LEU A 145 -11.52 -4.54 3.40
C LEU A 145 -12.80 -4.72 2.58
N LEU A 146 -12.89 -5.79 1.79
CA LEU A 146 -14.04 -6.08 0.93
C LEU A 146 -15.35 -6.25 1.72
N TYR A 147 -15.26 -6.61 3.00
CA TYR A 147 -16.40 -6.69 3.91
C TYR A 147 -17.08 -5.34 4.17
N LEU A 148 -16.44 -4.21 3.84
CA LEU A 148 -17.06 -2.87 3.91
C LEU A 148 -18.27 -2.70 2.99
N ARG A 149 -18.44 -3.58 1.99
CA ARG A 149 -19.65 -3.65 1.14
C ARG A 149 -20.89 -4.06 1.93
N ASP A 150 -20.71 -5.00 2.86
CA ASP A 150 -21.76 -5.56 3.72
C ASP A 150 -21.79 -4.91 5.13
N ALA A 151 -20.86 -3.98 5.40
CA ALA A 151 -20.82 -3.22 6.64
C ALA A 151 -21.88 -2.11 6.70
N LEU A 152 -22.07 -1.55 7.90
CA LEU A 152 -22.82 -0.31 8.06
C LEU A 152 -22.17 0.83 7.26
N PRO A 153 -22.95 1.73 6.62
CA PRO A 153 -22.40 2.81 5.79
C PRO A 153 -21.42 3.72 6.53
N GLU A 154 -21.61 3.92 7.84
CA GLU A 154 -20.78 4.76 8.71
C GLU A 154 -19.27 4.47 8.59
N TYR A 155 -18.88 3.21 8.37
CA TYR A 155 -17.48 2.82 8.23
C TYR A 155 -16.87 3.11 6.85
N SER A 156 -17.70 3.49 5.87
CA SER A 156 -17.30 3.76 4.48
C SER A 156 -17.64 5.18 4.02
N THR A 157 -18.33 5.98 4.85
CA THR A 157 -18.69 7.36 4.53
C THR A 157 -17.55 8.30 4.92
N PHE A 158 -17.00 9.01 3.94
CA PHE A 158 -15.96 10.02 4.14
C PHE A 158 -16.36 11.33 3.46
N ASP A 159 -16.04 12.45 4.11
CA ASP A 159 -16.27 13.78 3.56
C ASP A 159 -15.38 14.02 2.31
N PRO A 160 -15.96 14.33 1.13
CA PRO A 160 -15.19 14.70 -0.05
C PRO A 160 -14.25 15.90 0.14
N ASN A 161 -14.53 16.76 1.12
CA ASN A 161 -13.73 17.95 1.41
C ASN A 161 -12.79 17.79 2.61
N MET A 162 -12.54 16.55 3.05
CA MET A 162 -11.61 16.26 4.14
C MET A 162 -10.21 16.83 3.89
N GLU A 163 -9.65 17.49 4.90
CA GLU A 163 -8.28 18.03 4.88
C GLU A 163 -7.23 16.92 5.12
N MET A 164 -5.99 17.18 4.68
CA MET A 164 -4.89 16.23 4.88
C MET A 164 -4.35 16.25 6.31
N GLU A 165 -4.26 15.07 6.92
CA GLU A 165 -3.66 14.85 8.24
C GLU A 165 -2.16 14.56 8.08
N ILE A 166 -1.33 15.48 8.55
CA ILE A 166 0.13 15.37 8.44
C ILE A 166 0.69 14.60 9.63
N LEU A 167 1.35 13.48 9.37
CA LEU A 167 2.11 12.75 10.37
C LEU A 167 3.52 13.37 10.52
N PRO A 168 4.08 13.42 11.75
CA PRO A 168 5.44 13.91 11.96
C PRO A 168 6.46 12.97 11.27
N GLU A 169 7.53 13.55 10.73
CA GLU A 169 8.54 12.82 9.98
C GLU A 169 9.18 11.71 10.84
N GLY A 170 9.15 10.47 10.36
CA GLY A 170 9.73 9.30 11.03
C GLY A 170 8.79 8.58 12.02
N ALA A 171 7.55 9.05 12.21
CA ALA A 171 6.58 8.29 13.00
C ALA A 171 6.15 7.01 12.25
N PRO A 172 5.96 5.88 12.97
CA PRO A 172 5.41 4.68 12.36
C PRO A 172 3.97 4.92 11.93
N VAL A 173 3.55 4.25 10.86
CA VAL A 173 2.18 4.34 10.35
C VAL A 173 1.20 3.78 11.39
N PRO A 174 0.18 4.55 11.81
CA PRO A 174 -0.76 4.10 12.81
C PRO A 174 -1.63 2.94 12.28
N VAL A 175 -1.83 1.93 13.13
CA VAL A 175 -2.74 0.81 12.86
C VAL A 175 -4.05 1.07 13.58
N ASN A 176 -5.12 1.16 12.81
CA ASN A 176 -6.47 1.39 13.30
C ASN A 176 -7.15 0.04 13.59
N GLU A 177 -7.36 -0.24 14.89
CA GLU A 177 -7.92 -1.51 15.39
C GLU A 177 -9.45 -1.53 15.46
N ILE A 178 -10.15 -0.52 14.89
CA ILE A 178 -11.62 -0.48 14.87
C ILE A 178 -12.17 -1.76 14.25
N LYS A 179 -13.06 -2.42 14.99
CA LYS A 179 -13.82 -3.57 14.51
C LYS A 179 -15.15 -3.14 13.92
N VAL A 180 -15.37 -3.51 12.67
CA VAL A 180 -16.54 -3.14 11.86
C VAL A 180 -17.73 -4.04 12.16
N LYS A 181 -18.91 -3.44 12.32
CA LYS A 181 -20.18 -4.17 12.43
C LYS A 181 -20.81 -4.39 11.06
N LEU A 182 -21.14 -5.64 10.74
CA LEU A 182 -21.84 -5.98 9.50
C LEU A 182 -23.35 -5.77 9.59
N LYS A 183 -23.98 -5.53 8.44
CA LYS A 183 -25.45 -5.55 8.28
C LYS A 183 -26.00 -6.96 8.55
N PRO A 184 -27.32 -7.11 8.77
CA PRO A 184 -27.93 -8.43 8.72
C PRO A 184 -27.78 -9.06 7.32
N LYS A 185 -27.82 -10.39 7.26
CA LYS A 185 -27.76 -11.17 6.00
C LYS A 185 -28.95 -10.81 5.08
N PRO A 186 -28.85 -10.98 3.75
CA PRO A 186 -27.76 -11.62 3.00
C PRO A 186 -26.52 -10.73 2.78
N TRP A 187 -25.35 -11.35 2.76
CA TRP A 187 -24.06 -10.71 2.43
C TRP A 187 -23.56 -11.16 1.06
N LEU A 188 -22.66 -10.38 0.47
CA LEU A 188 -22.00 -10.69 -0.80
C LEU A 188 -21.16 -11.96 -0.68
N GLU A 189 -20.38 -12.07 0.39
CA GLU A 189 -19.50 -13.22 0.64
C GLU A 189 -19.81 -13.90 1.98
N ARG A 190 -19.31 -15.13 2.11
CA ARG A 190 -19.33 -15.88 3.35
C ARG A 190 -18.16 -15.47 4.23
N TRP A 191 -18.26 -14.28 4.81
CA TRP A 191 -17.24 -13.69 5.68
C TRP A 191 -16.89 -14.57 6.87
N GLU A 192 -17.83 -15.41 7.33
CA GLU A 192 -17.59 -16.36 8.43
C GLU A 192 -16.52 -17.42 8.11
N ARG A 193 -16.14 -17.56 6.84
CA ARG A 193 -15.10 -18.51 6.38
C ARG A 193 -13.73 -17.88 6.25
N LYS A 194 -13.64 -16.55 6.30
CA LYS A 194 -12.38 -15.83 6.21
C LYS A 194 -11.88 -15.54 7.63
N ASP A 195 -10.57 -15.64 7.83
CA ASP A 195 -9.90 -15.28 9.08
C ASP A 195 -9.75 -13.75 9.19
N LEU A 196 -10.88 -13.05 9.37
CA LEU A 196 -10.94 -11.58 9.46
C LEU A 196 -10.76 -11.11 10.90
N LYS A 197 -9.87 -10.15 11.10
CA LYS A 197 -9.56 -9.56 12.42
C LYS A 197 -10.28 -8.23 12.66
N GLY A 198 -10.60 -7.52 11.59
CA GLY A 198 -11.24 -6.19 11.60
C GLY A 198 -12.76 -6.22 11.64
N VAL A 199 -13.40 -7.39 11.81
CA VAL A 199 -14.86 -7.52 11.89
C VAL A 199 -15.27 -7.91 13.30
N GLN A 200 -16.38 -7.34 13.79
CA GLN A 200 -16.98 -7.75 15.06
C GLN A 200 -17.54 -9.18 14.97
N ASP A 201 -17.86 -9.80 16.12
CA ASP A 201 -18.52 -11.10 16.09
C ASP A 201 -19.82 -11.00 15.28
N LEU A 202 -19.97 -11.93 14.34
CA LEU A 202 -21.08 -11.97 13.39
C LEU A 202 -22.39 -12.41 14.06
N GLY A 203 -22.33 -12.95 15.28
CA GLY A 203 -23.50 -13.42 16.03
C GLY A 203 -24.23 -14.56 15.33
N LEU A 204 -23.52 -15.36 14.52
CA LEU A 204 -24.11 -16.46 13.76
C LEU A 204 -24.32 -17.70 14.65
N PRO A 205 -25.33 -18.54 14.35
CA PRO A 205 -25.45 -19.84 14.98
C PRO A 205 -24.17 -20.67 14.82
N GLN A 206 -23.78 -21.40 15.87
CA GLN A 206 -22.53 -22.19 15.94
C GLN A 206 -22.32 -23.10 14.71
N LYS A 207 -23.41 -23.65 14.15
CA LYS A 207 -23.38 -24.48 12.93
C LYS A 207 -22.66 -23.83 11.74
N PHE A 208 -22.66 -22.50 11.64
CA PHE A 208 -21.93 -21.79 10.58
C PHE A 208 -20.41 -21.82 10.83
N TYR A 209 -19.98 -21.53 12.05
CA TYR A 209 -18.58 -21.62 12.45
C TYR A 209 -18.04 -23.04 12.35
N ASP A 210 -18.81 -24.05 12.73
CA ASP A 210 -18.42 -25.46 12.59
C ASP A 210 -18.21 -25.86 11.12
N LYS A 211 -19.01 -25.29 10.20
CA LYS A 211 -18.85 -25.50 8.76
C LYS A 211 -17.63 -24.76 8.20
N ALA A 212 -17.37 -23.55 8.67
CA ALA A 212 -16.17 -22.80 8.29
C ALA A 212 -14.90 -23.54 8.72
N LYS A 213 -14.87 -24.00 9.98
CA LYS A 213 -13.76 -24.77 10.54
C LYS A 213 -13.45 -26.06 9.78
N LYS A 214 -14.47 -26.73 9.22
CA LYS A 214 -14.28 -27.92 8.37
C LYS A 214 -13.62 -27.61 7.02
N LEU A 215 -13.73 -26.37 6.54
CA LEU A 215 -13.14 -25.91 5.27
C LEU A 215 -11.76 -25.28 5.46
N GLU A 216 -11.38 -24.96 6.70
CA GLU A 216 -10.06 -24.43 6.99
C GLU A 216 -8.97 -25.41 6.51
N THR A 217 -7.89 -24.84 5.99
CA THR A 217 -6.74 -25.60 5.50
C THR A 217 -5.52 -25.30 6.37
N PRO A 218 -5.51 -25.69 7.67
CA PRO A 218 -4.46 -25.33 8.62
C PRO A 218 -3.08 -25.88 8.24
N TRP A 219 -3.00 -26.90 7.36
CA TRP A 219 -1.74 -27.42 6.83
C TRP A 219 -1.05 -26.46 5.86
N GLU A 220 -1.75 -25.50 5.25
CA GLU A 220 -1.14 -24.53 4.31
C GLU A 220 -0.05 -23.68 4.96
N LYS A 221 -0.13 -23.42 6.27
CA LYS A 221 0.91 -22.69 6.99
C LYS A 221 2.23 -23.45 7.07
N PHE A 222 2.21 -24.77 6.86
CA PHE A 222 3.37 -25.64 6.86
C PHE A 222 3.78 -26.09 5.46
N ASP A 223 3.03 -25.69 4.43
CA ASP A 223 3.34 -26.01 3.04
C ASP A 223 4.47 -25.11 2.53
N LEU A 224 5.71 -25.61 2.62
CA LEU A 224 6.91 -24.89 2.19
C LEU A 224 6.88 -24.54 0.70
N MET A 225 6.27 -25.38 -0.14
CA MET A 225 6.18 -25.13 -1.58
C MET A 225 5.23 -23.95 -1.85
N LYS A 226 4.09 -23.93 -1.17
CA LYS A 226 3.13 -22.82 -1.26
C LYS A 226 3.71 -21.53 -0.69
N GLN A 227 4.49 -21.60 0.38
CA GLN A 227 5.24 -20.45 0.88
C GLN A 227 6.25 -19.97 -0.15
N TYR A 228 7.10 -20.85 -0.67
CA TYR A 228 8.09 -20.53 -1.70
C TYR A 228 7.47 -19.90 -2.95
N MET A 229 6.32 -20.41 -3.43
CA MET A 229 5.60 -19.80 -4.55
C MET A 229 4.99 -18.43 -4.22
N ARG A 230 4.63 -18.18 -2.96
CA ARG A 230 4.06 -16.87 -2.54
C ARG A 230 5.14 -15.84 -2.21
N THR A 231 6.30 -16.28 -1.77
CA THR A 231 7.40 -15.43 -1.32
C THR A 231 8.43 -15.29 -2.42
N ILE A 232 8.84 -14.06 -2.69
CA ILE A 232 9.96 -13.80 -3.57
C ILE A 232 11.24 -13.93 -2.74
N PRO A 233 12.31 -14.59 -3.23
CA PRO A 233 13.58 -14.68 -2.52
C PRO A 233 14.08 -13.31 -2.06
N GLU A 234 14.66 -13.22 -0.86
CA GLU A 234 15.13 -11.94 -0.30
C GLU A 234 16.21 -11.29 -1.16
N GLU A 235 17.04 -12.09 -1.82
CA GLU A 235 18.08 -11.62 -2.76
C GLU A 235 17.47 -10.84 -3.94
N GLU A 236 16.41 -11.39 -4.54
CA GLU A 236 15.69 -10.75 -5.63
C GLU A 236 14.95 -9.49 -5.13
N GLN A 237 14.35 -9.54 -3.94
CA GLN A 237 13.76 -8.35 -3.33
C GLN A 237 14.80 -7.25 -3.10
N ALA A 238 15.99 -7.60 -2.60
CA ALA A 238 17.07 -6.66 -2.35
C ALA A 238 17.58 -6.02 -3.65
N GLU A 239 17.73 -6.79 -4.72
CA GLU A 239 18.09 -6.26 -6.05
C GLU A 239 17.05 -5.24 -6.52
N ILE A 240 15.77 -5.61 -6.51
CA ILE A 240 14.64 -4.76 -6.92
C ILE A 240 14.61 -3.46 -6.11
N TYR A 241 14.71 -3.55 -4.78
CA TYR A 241 14.66 -2.36 -3.93
C TYR A 241 15.92 -1.51 -4.01
N SER A 242 17.09 -2.10 -4.28
CA SER A 242 18.31 -1.34 -4.50
C SER A 242 18.22 -0.47 -5.75
N GLU A 243 17.64 -1.03 -6.83
CA GLU A 243 17.31 -0.32 -8.06
C GLU A 243 16.35 0.82 -7.75
N LEU A 244 15.21 0.53 -7.09
CA LEU A 244 14.22 1.54 -6.71
C LEU A 244 14.78 2.66 -5.86
N LYS A 245 15.58 2.35 -4.83
CA LYS A 245 16.19 3.34 -3.94
C LYS A 245 17.09 4.30 -4.71
N SER A 246 17.89 3.78 -5.65
CA SER A 246 18.75 4.61 -6.49
C SER A 246 17.95 5.59 -7.34
N HIS A 247 16.78 5.16 -7.84
CA HIS A 247 15.90 5.98 -8.66
C HIS A 247 15.07 6.96 -7.83
N LEU A 248 14.46 6.53 -6.73
CA LEU A 248 13.72 7.39 -5.81
C LEU A 248 14.60 8.50 -5.24
N HIS A 249 15.88 8.23 -4.95
CA HIS A 249 16.82 9.26 -4.55
C HIS A 249 16.98 10.34 -5.64
N LYS A 250 17.13 9.93 -6.91
CA LYS A 250 17.19 10.86 -8.05
C LYS A 250 15.88 11.66 -8.19
N VAL A 251 14.73 11.00 -8.07
CA VAL A 251 13.41 11.66 -8.12
C VAL A 251 13.25 12.66 -6.99
N GLY A 252 13.53 12.28 -5.75
CA GLY A 252 13.41 13.14 -4.58
C GLY A 252 14.30 14.38 -4.67
N VAL A 253 15.53 14.25 -5.18
CA VAL A 253 16.40 15.40 -5.49
C VAL A 253 15.75 16.30 -6.55
N THR A 254 15.23 15.72 -7.63
CA THR A 254 14.61 16.45 -8.75
C THR A 254 13.34 17.18 -8.31
N GLN A 255 12.48 16.53 -7.51
CA GLN A 255 11.28 17.12 -6.91
C GLN A 255 11.63 18.23 -5.92
N LYS A 256 12.63 18.03 -5.04
CA LYS A 256 13.13 19.09 -4.14
C LYS A 256 13.63 20.32 -4.93
N ILE A 257 14.32 20.11 -6.05
CA ILE A 257 14.74 21.20 -6.96
C ILE A 257 13.53 21.90 -7.58
N LYS A 258 12.53 21.16 -8.09
CA LYS A 258 11.28 21.73 -8.63
C LYS A 258 10.54 22.57 -7.58
N ARG A 259 10.33 22.03 -6.37
CA ARG A 259 9.67 22.74 -5.24
C ARG A 259 10.42 24.02 -4.84
N LYS A 260 11.76 24.01 -4.86
CA LYS A 260 12.59 25.20 -4.61
C LYS A 260 12.45 26.27 -5.71
N ARG A 261 12.25 25.87 -6.97
CA ARG A 261 12.06 26.81 -8.08
C ARG A 261 10.66 27.44 -8.09
N THR A 262 9.64 26.71 -7.64
CA THR A 262 8.26 27.24 -7.53
C THR A 262 8.09 28.17 -6.33
N PHE A 263 8.89 28.02 -5.27
CA PHE A 263 8.90 28.94 -4.12
C PHE A 263 9.70 30.20 -4.44
N VAL A 264 9.12 31.12 -5.23
CA VAL A 264 9.61 32.49 -5.31
C VAL A 264 9.01 33.25 -4.13
N LYS A 265 9.85 33.70 -3.18
CA LYS A 265 9.39 34.57 -2.10
C LYS A 265 8.73 35.80 -2.73
N PRO A 266 7.52 36.22 -2.30
CA PRO A 266 6.93 37.46 -2.79
C PRO A 266 7.91 38.60 -2.48
N THR A 267 8.37 39.30 -3.53
CA THR A 267 9.08 40.56 -3.38
C THR A 267 8.12 41.52 -2.69
N LYS A 268 8.46 41.95 -1.47
CA LYS A 268 7.72 43.00 -0.78
C LYS A 268 7.69 44.21 -1.71
N LEU A 269 6.49 44.59 -2.16
CA LEU A 269 6.28 45.88 -2.80
C LEU A 269 6.61 46.95 -1.75
N ALA A 270 7.62 47.76 -2.07
CA ALA A 270 8.06 48.91 -1.26
C ALA A 270 7.10 50.09 -1.44
#